data_AF-A0A3M6TP22-F1
#
_entry.id   AF-A0A3M6TP22-F1
#
_cell.length_a   1.000
_cell.length_b   1.000
_cell.length_c   1.000
_cell.angle_alpha   90.00
_cell.angle_beta   90.00
_cell.angle_gamma   90.00
#
_symmetry.space_group_name_H-M   'P 1'
#
loop_
_entity.id
_entity.type
_entity.pdbx_description
1 polymer ?
#
loop_
_entity_poly.entity_id
_entity_poly.type
_entity_poly.pdbx_seq_one_letter_code
_entity_poly.pdbx_strand_id
1 'polypeptide(L)'
;MFVYNRKVLPLPKEVLNMFREDRISEDESAKHHGRIRTFSHFPGNWAMHVFIPFTTNSYFESLVVSVVESLAAIVSSEVHLTPCNELHVSVSRTVPVRHYWIEPIVQQLKNGLSTVQRYGIN
;
A
#
# COMPACT_ATOMS: atom_id res chain seq x y z
N MET A 1 -25.00 44.39 37.66
CA MET A 1 -24.24 43.14 37.81
C MET A 1 -24.79 42.15 36.77
N PHE A 2 -24.14 41.99 35.62
CA PHE A 2 -24.65 41.14 34.53
C PHE A 2 -23.97 39.77 34.60
N VAL A 3 -24.76 38.73 34.88
CA VAL A 3 -24.31 37.33 34.88
C VAL A 3 -24.33 36.83 33.44
N TYR A 4 -23.15 36.64 32.84
CA TYR A 4 -23.02 36.03 31.53
C TYR A 4 -23.41 34.55 31.61
N ASN A 5 -24.58 34.20 31.10
CA ASN A 5 -25.02 32.82 30.96
C ASN A 5 -24.27 32.18 29.78
N ARG A 6 -23.12 31.54 30.05
CA ARG A 6 -22.35 30.82 29.03
C ARG A 6 -23.12 29.57 28.60
N LYS A 7 -23.80 29.66 27.46
CA LYS A 7 -24.43 28.50 26.80
C LYS A 7 -23.30 27.59 26.28
N VAL A 8 -22.99 26.52 27.01
CA VAL A 8 -21.99 25.53 26.61
C VAL A 8 -22.54 24.76 25.42
N LEU A 9 -21.80 24.74 24.31
CA LEU A 9 -22.17 23.95 23.14
C LEU A 9 -22.06 22.46 23.50
N PRO A 10 -23.03 21.61 23.10
CA PRO A 10 -22.95 20.19 23.36
C PRO A 10 -21.70 19.61 22.70
N LEU A 11 -20.98 18.74 23.43
CA LEU A 11 -19.80 18.08 22.90
C LEU A 11 -20.20 17.24 21.69
N PRO A 12 -19.52 17.36 20.53
CA PRO A 12 -19.82 16.52 19.37
C PRO A 12 -19.74 15.04 19.74
N LYS A 13 -20.65 14.24 19.21
CA LYS A 13 -20.75 12.80 19.52
C LYS A 13 -19.47 12.05 19.14
N GLU A 14 -18.77 12.57 18.15
CA GLU A 14 -17.48 12.09 17.65
C GLU A 14 -16.38 12.25 18.72
N VAL A 15 -16.37 13.36 19.46
CA VAL A 15 -15.42 13.59 20.56
C VAL A 15 -15.72 12.66 21.74
N LEU A 16 -17.00 12.39 22.02
CA LEU A 16 -17.40 11.43 23.06
C LEU A 16 -16.96 10.00 22.76
N ASN A 17 -16.78 9.65 21.48
CA ASN A 17 -16.39 8.32 21.04
C ASN A 17 -14.90 8.22 20.67
N MET A 18 -14.14 9.31 20.73
CA MET A 18 -12.75 9.40 20.26
C MET A 18 -11.77 8.46 20.98
N PHE A 19 -12.09 8.04 22.21
CA PHE A 19 -11.26 7.16 23.03
C PHE A 19 -11.91 5.79 23.29
N ARG A 20 -12.99 5.46 22.59
CA ARG A 20 -13.45 4.07 22.59
C ARG A 20 -12.43 3.29 21.79
N GLU A 21 -11.91 2.23 22.37
CA GLU A 21 -11.04 1.29 21.66
C GLU A 21 -11.81 0.78 20.44
N ASP A 22 -11.50 1.34 19.27
CA ASP A 22 -11.91 0.75 18.01
C ASP A 22 -11.32 -0.65 18.02
N ARG A 23 -12.20 -1.66 18.14
CA ARG A 23 -11.83 -3.05 18.01
C ARG A 23 -10.98 -3.14 16.75
N ILE A 24 -9.70 -3.43 16.90
CA ILE A 24 -8.77 -3.63 15.79
C ILE A 24 -9.48 -4.60 14.85
N SER A 25 -9.98 -4.11 13.72
CA SER A 25 -10.65 -4.99 12.76
C SER A 25 -9.58 -5.94 12.27
N GLU A 26 -9.71 -7.22 12.62
CA GLU A 26 -8.80 -8.25 12.13
C GLU A 26 -8.81 -8.21 10.59
N ASP A 27 -7.61 -8.23 10.01
CA ASP A 27 -7.45 -8.15 8.56
C ASP A 27 -7.90 -9.48 7.94
N GLU A 28 -9.05 -9.47 7.27
CA GLU A 28 -9.53 -10.63 6.53
C GLU A 28 -8.72 -10.78 5.23
N SER A 29 -7.63 -11.57 5.28
CA SER A 29 -6.74 -11.83 4.14
C SER A 29 -7.47 -12.35 2.89
N ALA A 30 -8.64 -12.99 3.05
CA ALA A 30 -9.52 -13.39 1.95
C ALA A 30 -9.99 -12.20 1.09
N LYS A 31 -10.21 -11.01 1.69
CA LYS A 31 -10.52 -9.76 0.96
C LYS A 31 -9.33 -9.23 0.15
N HIS A 32 -8.16 -9.81 0.31
CA HIS A 32 -6.90 -9.37 -0.27
C HIS A 32 -6.19 -10.48 -1.06
N HIS A 33 -6.94 -11.48 -1.54
CA HIS A 33 -6.39 -12.63 -2.29
C HIS A 33 -5.27 -13.36 -1.53
N GLY A 34 -5.43 -13.47 -0.20
CA GLY A 34 -4.44 -14.09 0.69
C GLY A 34 -3.26 -13.19 1.07
N ARG A 35 -3.20 -11.94 0.58
CA ARG A 35 -2.15 -11.00 0.98
C ARG A 35 -2.35 -10.57 2.45
N ILE A 36 -1.30 -10.75 3.24
CA ILE A 36 -1.27 -10.36 4.65
C ILE A 36 -0.76 -8.92 4.74
N ARG A 37 -1.48 -8.03 5.44
CA ARG A 37 -0.99 -6.66 5.68
C ARG A 37 0.08 -6.67 6.76
N THR A 38 1.18 -5.96 6.48
CA THR A 38 2.28 -5.79 7.44
C THR A 38 1.95 -4.80 8.56
N PHE A 39 0.90 -3.99 8.41
CA PHE A 39 0.41 -3.05 9.42
C PHE A 39 -1.11 -2.86 9.33
N SER A 40 -1.73 -2.61 10.49
CA SER A 40 -3.17 -2.35 10.60
C SER A 40 -3.57 -1.07 9.86
N HIS A 41 -4.79 -1.04 9.31
CA HIS A 41 -5.34 0.20 8.77
C HIS A 41 -5.66 1.18 9.90
N PHE A 42 -5.21 2.43 9.75
CA PHE A 42 -5.60 3.53 10.62
C PHE A 42 -6.17 4.66 9.77
N PRO A 43 -7.29 5.30 10.16
CA PRO A 43 -7.85 6.42 9.43
C PRO A 43 -6.80 7.51 9.15
N GLY A 44 -6.68 7.91 7.88
CA GLY A 44 -5.71 8.92 7.44
C GLY A 44 -4.30 8.41 7.13
N ASN A 45 -4.01 7.12 7.35
CA ASN A 45 -2.77 6.46 6.93
C ASN A 45 -2.97 5.70 5.61
N TRP A 46 -2.05 5.90 4.69
CA TRP A 46 -2.00 5.28 3.37
C TRP A 46 -0.77 4.39 3.25
N ALA A 47 -0.91 3.25 2.57
CA ALA A 47 0.23 2.42 2.25
C ALA A 47 1.02 3.04 1.10
N MET A 48 2.30 3.31 1.32
CA MET A 48 3.23 3.82 0.31
C MET A 48 4.32 2.79 0.03
N HIS A 49 4.63 2.57 -1.24
CA HIS A 49 5.72 1.71 -1.72
C HIS A 49 6.34 2.36 -2.96
N VAL A 50 7.67 2.34 -3.05
CA VAL A 50 8.43 2.88 -4.18
C VAL A 50 9.02 1.73 -4.98
N PHE A 51 8.84 1.78 -6.29
CA PHE A 51 9.30 0.77 -7.22
C PHE A 51 9.76 1.38 -8.55
N ILE A 52 10.55 0.61 -9.29
CA ILE A 52 10.91 0.90 -10.67
C ILE A 52 10.03 0.03 -11.57
N PRO A 53 9.21 0.61 -12.47
CA PRO A 53 8.36 -0.18 -13.36
C PRO A 53 9.21 -0.97 -14.35
N PHE A 54 8.83 -2.21 -14.62
CA PHE A 54 9.46 -3.06 -15.61
C PHE A 54 8.51 -3.28 -16.78
N THR A 55 8.83 -2.67 -17.93
CA THR A 55 8.06 -2.86 -19.16
C THR A 55 8.47 -4.17 -19.83
N THR A 56 7.51 -5.06 -20.00
CA THR A 56 7.69 -6.33 -20.71
C THR A 56 7.61 -6.16 -22.21
N ASN A 57 8.17 -7.14 -22.92
CA ASN A 57 7.88 -7.37 -24.33
C ASN A 57 7.22 -8.76 -24.48
N SER A 58 6.66 -9.02 -25.66
CA SER A 58 5.94 -10.28 -25.95
C SER A 58 6.80 -11.54 -25.76
N TYR A 59 8.10 -11.46 -26.01
CA TYR A 59 9.03 -12.58 -25.79
C TYR A 59 9.17 -12.90 -24.30
N PHE A 60 9.33 -11.88 -23.46
CA PHE A 60 9.42 -12.04 -22.01
C PHE A 60 8.11 -12.59 -21.43
N GLU A 61 6.97 -12.08 -21.87
CA GLU A 61 5.65 -12.58 -21.46
C GLU A 61 5.48 -14.06 -21.82
N SER A 62 5.86 -14.44 -23.05
CA SER A 62 5.81 -15.84 -23.51
C SER A 62 6.74 -16.74 -22.69
N LEU A 63 7.92 -16.23 -22.33
CA LEU A 63 8.86 -16.94 -21.46
C LEU A 63 8.26 -17.17 -20.07
N VAL A 64 7.65 -16.16 -19.47
CA VAL A 64 7.00 -16.28 -18.15
C VAL A 64 5.91 -17.35 -18.19
N VAL A 65 5.05 -17.33 -19.21
CA VAL A 65 4.01 -18.35 -19.38
C VAL A 65 4.63 -19.74 -19.49
N SER A 66 5.62 -19.93 -20.35
CA SER A 66 6.28 -21.23 -20.55
C SER A 66 6.94 -21.76 -19.27
N VAL A 67 7.58 -20.88 -18.49
CA VAL A 67 8.18 -21.24 -17.19
C VAL A 67 7.11 -21.66 -16.20
N VAL A 68 6.02 -20.90 -16.07
CA VAL A 68 4.91 -21.22 -15.15
C VAL A 68 4.27 -22.56 -15.53
N GLU A 69 4.03 -22.81 -16.81
CA GLU A 69 3.48 -24.09 -17.29
C GLU A 69 4.43 -25.27 -17.01
N SER A 70 5.73 -25.09 -17.22
CA SER A 70 6.73 -26.12 -16.95
C SER A 70 6.80 -26.47 -15.46
N LEU A 71 6.52 -25.51 -14.59
CA LEU A 71 6.49 -25.70 -13.14
C LEU A 71 5.16 -26.27 -12.64
N ALA A 72 4.09 -26.22 -13.43
CA ALA A 72 2.75 -26.65 -13.01
C ALA A 72 2.70 -28.10 -12.52
N ALA A 73 3.56 -28.98 -13.06
CA ALA A 73 3.65 -30.38 -12.63
C ALA A 73 4.32 -30.57 -11.25
N ILE A 74 5.06 -29.57 -10.76
CA ILE A 74 5.83 -29.60 -9.51
C ILE A 74 5.12 -28.78 -8.41
N VAL A 75 4.30 -27.82 -8.84
CA VAL A 75 3.60 -26.88 -7.97
C VAL A 75 2.44 -27.59 -7.28
N SER A 76 2.47 -27.64 -5.94
CA SER A 76 1.38 -28.18 -5.12
C SER A 76 0.08 -27.43 -5.36
N SER A 77 -1.06 -28.11 -5.18
CA SER A 77 -2.40 -27.52 -5.20
C SER A 77 -2.61 -26.37 -4.21
N GLU A 78 -1.69 -26.17 -3.26
CA GLU A 78 -1.70 -25.08 -2.28
C GLU A 78 -1.11 -23.77 -2.81
N VAL A 79 -0.54 -23.75 -4.02
CA VAL A 79 0.07 -22.55 -4.60
C VAL A 79 -0.96 -21.77 -5.42
N HIS A 80 -1.24 -20.54 -4.99
CA HIS A 80 -2.07 -19.62 -5.73
C HIS A 80 -1.30 -18.98 -6.89
N LEU A 81 -1.71 -19.28 -8.12
CA LEU A 81 -1.26 -18.57 -9.31
C LEU A 81 -2.08 -17.29 -9.48
N THR A 82 -1.40 -16.15 -9.55
CA THR A 82 -2.03 -14.85 -9.78
C THR A 82 -1.51 -14.24 -11.08
N PRO A 83 -2.38 -13.61 -11.90
CA PRO A 83 -1.94 -12.92 -13.11
C PRO A 83 -0.91 -11.84 -12.78
N CYS A 84 0.20 -11.83 -13.52
CA CYS A 84 1.26 -10.85 -13.34
C CYS A 84 0.97 -9.61 -14.22
N ASN A 85 0.14 -8.70 -13.73
CA ASN A 85 -0.32 -7.56 -14.54
C ASN A 85 0.60 -6.33 -14.46
N GLU A 86 1.51 -6.24 -13.49
CA GLU A 86 2.40 -5.09 -13.29
C GLU A 86 3.76 -5.50 -12.70
N LEU A 87 4.72 -5.84 -13.56
CA LEU A 87 6.07 -6.17 -13.15
C LEU A 87 6.85 -4.93 -12.71
N HIS A 88 7.57 -5.06 -11.61
CA HIS A 88 8.37 -3.99 -11.06
C HIS A 88 9.51 -4.52 -10.19
N VAL A 89 10.49 -3.66 -9.94
CA VAL A 89 11.55 -3.88 -8.96
C VAL A 89 11.28 -2.99 -7.75
N SER A 90 11.02 -3.60 -6.60
CA SER A 90 10.87 -2.87 -5.34
C SER A 90 12.17 -2.18 -4.94
N VAL A 91 12.09 -0.90 -4.57
CA VAL A 91 13.23 -0.13 -4.01
C VAL A 91 12.94 0.40 -2.60
N SER A 92 11.74 0.13 -2.07
CA SER A 92 11.41 0.38 -0.68
C SER A 92 10.57 -0.76 -0.09
N ARG A 93 10.40 -0.76 1.22
CA ARG A 93 9.32 -1.52 1.89
C ARG A 93 8.00 -0.76 1.72
N THR A 94 6.88 -1.44 1.99
CA THR A 94 5.58 -0.79 2.16
C THR A 94 5.52 -0.14 3.54
N VAL A 95 5.36 1.18 3.59
CA VAL A 95 5.32 1.96 4.85
C VAL A 95 4.03 2.75 4.97
N PRO A 96 3.49 2.95 6.19
CA PRO A 96 2.35 3.82 6.40
C PRO A 96 2.77 5.29 6.30
N VAL A 97 2.04 6.06 5.51
CA VAL A 97 2.24 7.50 5.31
C VAL A 97 0.94 8.23 5.52
N ARG A 98 0.99 9.36 6.24
CA ARG A 98 -0.19 10.18 6.47
C ARG A 98 -0.60 10.88 5.18
N HIS A 99 -1.90 11.00 4.92
CA HIS A 99 -2.42 11.61 3.68
C HIS A 99 -1.74 12.95 3.31
N TYR A 100 -1.56 13.83 4.29
CA TYR A 100 -0.96 15.15 4.10
C TYR A 100 0.56 15.14 3.84
N TRP A 101 1.22 13.99 3.99
CA TRP A 101 2.63 13.79 3.66
C TRP A 101 2.84 13.19 2.27
N ILE A 102 1.80 12.67 1.62
CA ILE A 102 1.92 11.99 0.33
C ILE A 102 2.59 12.92 -0.69
N GLU A 103 2.00 14.09 -0.93
CA GLU A 103 2.54 15.00 -1.95
C GLU A 103 3.93 15.55 -1.62
N PRO A 104 4.23 16.02 -0.40
CA PRO A 104 5.59 16.42 -0.03
C PRO A 104 6.64 15.33 -0.25
N ILE A 105 6.31 14.07 0.04
CA ILE A 105 7.23 12.95 -0.17
C ILE A 105 7.40 12.67 -1.66
N VAL A 106 6.32 12.66 -2.45
CA VAL A 106 6.38 12.47 -3.90
C VAL A 106 7.26 13.52 -4.56
N GLN A 107 7.12 14.80 -4.18
CA GLN A 107 7.96 15.88 -4.71
C GLN A 107 9.43 15.72 -4.33
N GLN A 108 9.72 15.33 -3.07
CA GLN A 108 11.09 15.07 -2.64
C GLN A 108 11.72 13.90 -3.41
N LEU A 109 10.98 12.82 -3.64
CA LEU A 109 11.44 11.69 -4.44
C LEU A 109 11.72 12.11 -5.88
N LYS A 110 10.82 12.87 -6.51
CA LYS A 110 11.03 13.38 -7.88
C LYS A 110 12.28 14.24 -7.97
N ASN A 111 12.48 15.16 -7.02
CA ASN A 111 13.64 16.04 -7.01
C ASN A 111 14.94 15.26 -6.77
N GLY A 112 14.95 14.36 -5.78
CA GLY A 112 16.11 13.54 -5.45
C GLY A 112 16.53 12.59 -6.56
N LEU A 113 15.56 12.07 -7.32
CA LEU A 113 15.81 11.14 -8.43
C LEU A 113 15.99 11.83 -9.79
N SER A 114 15.79 13.16 -9.87
CA SER A 114 15.82 13.91 -11.14
C SER A 114 17.17 13.84 -11.87
N THR A 115 18.26 13.60 -11.15
CA THR A 115 19.63 13.53 -11.71
C THR A 115 20.09 12.11 -12.00
N VAL A 116 19.30 11.10 -11.60
CA VAL A 116 19.64 9.69 -11.79
C VAL A 116 19.42 9.31 -13.26
N GLN A 117 20.49 8.90 -13.94
CA GLN A 117 20.40 8.43 -15.32
C GLN A 117 19.91 6.99 -15.38
N ARG A 118 19.27 6.63 -16.50
CA ARG A 118 18.89 5.25 -16.78
C ARG A 118 20.14 4.37 -16.87
N TYR A 119 20.12 3.22 -16.19
CA TYR A 119 21.19 2.22 -16.23
C TYR A 119 20.63 0.83 -16.50
N GLY A 120 21.49 -0.06 -16.98
CA GLY A 120 21.19 -1.49 -17.13
C GLY A 120 21.50 -2.25 -15.84
N ILE A 121 20.74 -3.32 -15.57
CA ILE A 121 21.06 -4.29 -14.52
C ILE A 121 21.91 -5.36 -15.20
N ASN A 122 23.16 -5.51 -14.75
CA ASN A 122 24.07 -6.57 -15.21
C ASN A 122 23.84 -7.88 -14.45
#